data_AF-A0A3D2SQK6-F1
#
_entry.id   AF-A0A3D2SQK6-F1
#
_cell.length_a   1.000
_cell.length_b   1.000
_cell.length_c   1.000
_cell.angle_alpha   90.00
_cell.angle_beta   90.00
_cell.angle_gamma   90.00
#
_symmetry.space_group_name_H-M   'P 1'
#
loop_
_entity.id
_entity.type
_entity.pdbx_description
1 polymer ?
#
loop_
_entity_poly.entity_id
_entity_poly.type
_entity_poly.pdbx_seq_one_letter_code
_entity_poly.pdbx_strand_id
1 'polypeptide(L)' 'SETVMPQKIMSRRFNKTFALHLLQKDIRIALDLIAETQQQGRLLHAVQQLYAQTDRQTAEHVDFSAAIQVLEQSHQVLLN' A
#
# COMPACT_ATOMS: atom_id res chain seq x y z
N SER A 1 15.31 4.84 9.20
CA SER A 1 14.24 5.53 8.45
C SER A 1 12.90 5.42 9.19
N GLU A 2 12.86 5.71 10.50
CA GLU A 2 11.64 5.50 11.31
C GLU A 2 10.53 6.53 11.03
N THR A 3 10.88 7.67 10.41
CA THR A 3 9.96 8.80 10.30
C THR A 3 9.44 9.05 8.89
N VAL A 4 9.92 8.36 7.86
CA VAL A 4 9.62 8.73 6.46
C VAL A 4 8.13 8.59 6.13
N MET A 5 7.46 7.54 6.62
CA MET A 5 6.01 7.35 6.41
C MET A 5 5.17 8.39 7.17
N PRO A 6 5.32 8.56 8.50
CA PRO A 6 4.64 9.63 9.22
C PRO A 6 4.89 11.01 8.62
N GLN A 7 6.13 11.33 8.23
CA GLN A 7 6.47 12.61 7.61
C GLN A 7 5.74 12.83 6.28
N LYS A 8 5.69 11.82 5.39
CA LYS A 8 4.94 11.90 4.12
C LYS A 8 3.45 12.18 4.36
N ILE A 9 2.85 11.49 5.32
CA ILE A 9 1.42 11.59 5.63
C ILE A 9 1.11 12.94 6.28
N MET A 10 1.78 13.31 7.38
CA MET A 10 1.50 14.54 8.13
C MET A 10 1.82 15.80 7.32
N SER A 11 2.88 15.77 6.50
CA SER A 11 3.18 16.90 5.60
C SER A 11 2.27 16.96 4.37
N ARG A 12 1.44 15.93 4.14
CA ARG A 12 0.64 15.72 2.92
C ARG A 12 1.48 15.72 1.63
N ARG A 13 2.80 15.48 1.74
CA ARG A 13 3.73 15.42 0.62
C ARG A 13 3.91 13.96 0.19
N PHE A 14 3.03 13.51 -0.69
CA PHE A 14 3.06 12.18 -1.30
C PHE A 14 4.04 12.11 -2.48
N ASN A 15 5.26 12.64 -2.30
CA ASN A 15 6.28 12.60 -3.34
C ASN A 15 6.61 11.16 -3.71
N LYS A 16 6.57 10.86 -5.01
CA LYS A 16 6.81 9.53 -5.56
C LYS A 16 8.27 9.11 -5.34
N THR A 17 8.45 8.18 -4.41
CA THR A 17 9.73 7.52 -4.10
C THR A 17 9.69 6.05 -4.46
N PHE A 18 8.53 5.42 -4.32
CA PHE A 18 8.29 4.04 -4.72
C PHE A 18 6.86 3.91 -5.23
N ALA A 19 6.72 3.55 -6.51
CA ALA A 19 5.42 3.52 -7.16
C ALA A 19 4.53 2.43 -6.55
N LEU A 20 3.27 2.77 -6.26
CA LEU A 20 2.33 1.87 -5.60
C LEU A 20 2.14 0.54 -6.36
N HIS A 21 2.11 0.57 -7.69
CA HIS A 21 1.98 -0.66 -8.50
C HIS A 21 3.15 -1.65 -8.31
N LEU A 22 4.35 -1.16 -7.96
CA LEU A 22 5.49 -2.03 -7.65
C LEU A 22 5.25 -2.74 -6.31
N LEU A 23 4.75 -2.03 -5.30
CA LEU A 23 4.38 -2.65 -4.02
C LEU A 23 3.28 -3.71 -4.21
N GLN A 24 2.26 -3.40 -5.02
CA GLN A 24 1.19 -4.36 -5.35
C GLN A 24 1.74 -5.63 -6.01
N LYS A 25 2.72 -5.49 -6.91
CA LYS A 25 3.42 -6.61 -7.56
C LYS A 25 4.20 -7.43 -6.52
N ASP A 26 4.97 -6.78 -5.65
CA ASP A 26 5.81 -7.47 -4.66
C ASP A 26 4.95 -8.24 -3.63
N ILE A 27 3.82 -7.67 -3.20
CA ILE A 27 2.85 -8.36 -2.33
C ILE A 27 2.30 -9.63 -3.02
N ARG A 28 1.99 -9.56 -4.32
CA ARG A 28 1.52 -10.73 -5.07
C ARG A 28 2.57 -11.83 -5.12
N ILE A 29 3.82 -11.48 -5.44
CA ILE A 29 4.94 -12.43 -5.43
C ILE A 29 5.08 -13.09 -4.04
N ALA A 30 4.99 -12.31 -2.96
CA ALA A 30 5.06 -12.86 -1.61
C ALA A 30 3.91 -13.84 -1.30
N LEU A 31 2.70 -13.55 -1.77
CA LEU A 31 1.55 -14.45 -1.62
C LEU A 31 1.72 -15.74 -2.43
N ASP A 32 2.23 -15.64 -3.66
CA ASP A 32 2.51 -16.81 -4.51
C ASP A 32 3.54 -17.74 -3.83
N LEU A 33 4.62 -17.17 -3.28
CA LEU A 33 5.63 -17.93 -2.51
C LEU A 33 5.06 -18.59 -1.24
N ILE A 34 4.18 -17.90 -0.51
CA ILE A 34 3.53 -18.47 0.68
C ILE A 34 2.64 -19.66 0.28
N ALA A 35 1.90 -19.52 -0.82
CA ALA A 35 1.03 -20.58 -1.33
C ALA A 35 1.81 -21.85 -1.69
N GLU A 36 3.03 -21.72 -2.24
CA GLU A 36 3.93 -22.84 -2.53
C GLU A 36 4.32 -23.62 -1.26
N THR A 37 4.42 -22.94 -0.11
CA THR A 37 4.79 -23.56 1.18
C THR A 37 3.62 -24.12 1.99
N GLN A 38 2.39 -24.08 1.45
CA GLN A 38 1.14 -24.46 2.14
C GLN A 38 0.88 -23.71 3.47
N GLN A 39 1.55 -22.59 3.70
CA GLN A 39 1.36 -21.73 4.87
C GLN A 39 0.17 -20.78 4.65
N GLN A 40 -0.52 -20.40 5.72
CA GLN A 40 -1.61 -19.41 5.65
C GLN A 40 -1.07 -17.99 5.77
N GLY A 41 -1.18 -17.20 4.71
CA GLY A 41 -0.75 -15.79 4.65
C GLY A 41 -1.83 -14.77 5.02
N ARG A 42 -2.69 -15.03 6.02
CA ARG A 42 -3.91 -14.23 6.29
C ARG A 42 -3.64 -12.72 6.40
N LEU A 43 -2.57 -12.32 7.09
CA LEU A 43 -2.19 -10.92 7.20
C LEU A 43 -1.79 -10.33 5.84
N LEU A 44 -0.97 -11.05 5.06
CA LEU A 44 -0.56 -10.59 3.72
C LEU A 44 -1.74 -10.53 2.75
N HIS A 45 -2.73 -11.41 2.87
CA HIS A 45 -3.97 -11.30 2.11
C HIS A 45 -4.73 -10.01 2.46
N ALA A 46 -4.87 -9.69 3.74
CA ALA A 46 -5.50 -8.43 4.15
C ALA A 46 -4.72 -7.20 3.62
N VAL A 47 -3.39 -7.26 3.65
CA VAL A 47 -2.53 -6.22 3.07
C VAL A 47 -2.74 -6.10 1.55
N GLN A 48 -2.83 -7.22 0.83
CA GLN A 48 -3.10 -7.23 -0.61
C GLN A 48 -4.45 -6.60 -0.94
N GLN A 49 -5.50 -6.90 -0.17
CA GLN A 49 -6.82 -6.30 -0.34
C GLN A 49 -6.78 -4.78 -0.12
N LEU A 50 -6.08 -4.33 0.94
CA LEU A 50 -5.92 -2.91 1.22
C LEU A 50 -5.30 -2.16 0.04
N TYR A 51 -4.15 -2.65 -0.45
CA TYR A 51 -3.41 -1.97 -1.51
C TYR A 51 -4.01 -2.16 -2.91
N ALA A 52 -4.82 -3.19 -3.14
CA ALA A 52 -5.49 -3.43 -4.42
C ALA A 52 -6.68 -2.48 -4.70
N GLN A 53 -7.09 -1.67 -3.71
CA GLN A 53 -8.17 -0.70 -3.88
C GLN A 53 -7.81 0.45 -4.85
N THR A 54 -6.52 0.69 -5.10
CA THR A 54 -6.07 1.64 -6.11
C THR A 54 -5.83 0.91 -7.43
N ASP A 55 -6.52 1.36 -8.49
CA ASP A 55 -6.40 0.79 -9.82
C ASP A 55 -4.98 0.95 -10.38
N ARG A 56 -4.63 0.13 -11.37
CA ARG A 56 -3.28 0.07 -11.93
C ARG A 56 -2.83 1.40 -12.54
N GLN A 57 -3.70 2.12 -13.26
CA GLN A 57 -3.32 3.36 -13.93
C GLN A 57 -2.96 4.43 -12.91
N THR A 58 -3.73 4.53 -11.82
CA THR A 58 -3.42 5.43 -10.71
C THR A 58 -2.18 4.97 -9.95
N ALA A 59 -2.07 3.68 -9.62
CA ALA A 59 -0.98 3.10 -8.85
C ALA A 59 0.39 3.22 -9.53
N GLU A 60 0.43 3.35 -10.86
CA GLU A 60 1.65 3.62 -11.62
C GLU A 60 2.24 5.01 -11.33
N HIS A 61 1.40 5.98 -10.94
CA HIS A 61 1.78 7.39 -10.83
C HIS A 61 1.93 7.87 -9.38
N VAL A 62 1.37 7.16 -8.40
CA VAL A 62 1.42 7.55 -6.99
C VAL A 62 2.46 6.80 -6.18
N ASP A 63 2.90 7.39 -5.07
CA ASP A 63 3.74 6.72 -4.06
C ASP A 63 2.92 5.67 -3.31
N PHE A 64 3.55 4.61 -2.81
CA PHE A 64 2.90 3.60 -1.97
C PHE A 64 2.17 4.21 -0.75
N SER A 65 2.68 5.32 -0.21
CA SER A 65 2.05 6.05 0.91
C SER A 65 0.67 6.63 0.56
N ALA A 66 0.31 6.79 -0.72
CA ALA A 66 -1.00 7.25 -1.15
C ALA A 66 -2.13 6.27 -0.79
N ALA A 67 -1.83 5.00 -0.47
CA ALA A 67 -2.82 4.05 0.04
C ALA A 67 -3.49 4.54 1.34
N ILE A 68 -2.85 5.43 2.10
CA ILE A 68 -3.48 6.06 3.27
C ILE A 68 -4.71 6.89 2.89
N GLN A 69 -4.71 7.51 1.70
CA GLN A 69 -5.82 8.37 1.25
C GLN A 69 -7.08 7.54 1.00
N VAL A 70 -6.91 6.29 0.56
CA VAL A 70 -8.03 5.34 0.42
C VAL A 70 -8.64 5.04 1.79
N LEU A 71 -7.79 4.81 2.82
CA LEU A 71 -8.27 4.58 4.19
C LEU A 71 -8.95 5.82 4.79
N GLU A 72 -8.39 7.01 4.56
CA GLU A 72 -8.99 8.28 4.99
C GLU A 72 -10.40 8.44 4.40
N GLN A 73 -10.56 8.14 3.11
CA GLN A 73 -11.84 8.19 2.41
C GLN A 73 -12.83 7.14 2.93
N SER A 74 -12.40 5.88 3.09
CA SER A 74 -13.29 4.79 3.52
C SER A 74 -13.78 4.95 4.96
N HIS A 75 -13.01 5.64 5.80
CA HIS A 75 -13.33 5.83 7.22
C HIS A 75 -13.78 7.26 7.56
N GLN A 76 -13.81 8.17 6.59
CA GLN A 76 -14.20 9.58 6.79
C GLN A 76 -13.35 10.28 7.87
N VAL A 77 -12.06 9.95 7.91
CA VAL A 77 -11.07 10.50 8.84
C VAL A 77 -9.95 11.14 8.03
N LEU A 78 -9.39 12.24 8.52
CA LEU A 78 -8.19 12.86 7.97
C LEU A 78 -7.05 12.73 8.99
N LEU A 79 -5.89 12.26 8.55
CA LEU A 79 -4.69 12.23 9.37
C LEU A 79 -3.89 13.53 9.17
N ASN A 80 -3.80 14.33 10.23
CA ASN A 80 -3.20 15.67 10.27
C ASN A 80 -2.23 15.80 11.42
#